data_AF-A0A9E5N3S5-F1
#
_entry.id   AF-A0A9E5N3S5-F1
#
_cell.length_a   1.000
_cell.length_b   1.000
_cell.length_c   1.000
_cell.angle_alpha   90.00
_cell.angle_beta   90.00
_cell.angle_gamma   90.00
#
_symmetry.space_group_name_H-M   'P 1'
#
loop_
_entity.id
_entity.type
_entity.pdbx_description
1 polymer ?
#
loop_
_entity_poly.entity_id
_entity_poly.type
_entity_poly.pdbx_seq_one_letter_code
_entity_poly.pdbx_strand_id
1 'polypeptide(L)'
;LPKDPDGMAKELKKGFDERTGRRVGVVIADSFGRPFRFGSVGVAIGAAGVPTLWDRRGEEDLFGRRLETTRVAVADLLASAANLVTGDASEGIPVA
;
A
#
# COMPACT_ATOMS: atom_id res chain seq x y z
N LEU A 1 -10.35 7.53 10.81
CA LEU A 1 -8.99 7.54 10.23
C LEU A 1 -8.03 8.28 11.16
N PRO A 2 -6.75 7.87 11.23
CA PRO A 2 -5.69 8.60 11.92
C PRO A 2 -5.53 10.03 11.38
N LYS A 3 -5.04 10.96 12.22
CA LYS A 3 -4.80 12.35 11.79
C LYS A 3 -3.66 12.50 10.78
N ASP A 4 -2.61 11.68 10.91
CA ASP A 4 -1.46 11.64 10.01
C ASP A 4 -1.00 10.18 9.80
N PRO A 5 -1.63 9.42 8.90
CA PRO A 5 -1.26 8.03 8.65
C PRO A 5 0.17 7.85 8.13
N ASP A 6 0.67 8.79 7.33
CA ASP A 6 2.06 8.78 6.85
C ASP A 6 3.06 9.02 7.99
N GLY A 7 2.74 9.95 8.90
CA GLY A 7 3.51 10.17 10.12
C GLY A 7 3.60 8.92 10.98
N MET A 8 2.46 8.27 11.24
CA MET A 8 2.45 7.00 11.98
C MET A 8 3.24 5.89 11.27
N ALA A 9 3.13 5.78 9.94
CA ALA A 9 3.89 4.80 9.16
C ALA A 9 5.41 5.03 9.32
N LYS A 10 5.85 6.30 9.31
CA LYS A 10 7.26 6.68 9.53
C LYS A 10 7.73 6.33 10.93
N GLU A 11 6.91 6.56 11.95
CA GLU A 11 7.24 6.22 13.34
C GLU A 11 7.39 4.71 13.53
N LEU A 12 6.43 3.92 13.02
CA LEU A 12 6.49 2.45 13.06
C LEU A 12 7.71 1.94 12.31
N LYS A 13 7.96 2.44 11.10
CA LYS A 13 9.13 2.10 10.32
C LYS A 13 10.41 2.36 11.11
N LYS A 14 10.56 3.56 11.68
CA LYS A 14 11.72 3.92 12.50
C LYS A 14 11.90 2.93 13.66
N GLY A 15 10.83 2.60 14.37
CA GLY A 15 10.86 1.62 15.46
C GLY A 15 11.27 0.21 15.01
N PHE A 16 10.80 -0.26 13.86
CA PHE A 16 11.22 -1.54 13.29
C PHE A 16 12.67 -1.53 12.84
N ASP A 17 13.10 -0.48 12.15
CA ASP A 17 14.47 -0.31 11.69
C ASP A 17 15.45 -0.33 12.88
N GLU A 18 15.15 0.41 13.95
CA GLU A 18 15.97 0.47 15.17
C GLU A 18 16.05 -0.86 15.92
N ARG A 19 14.92 -1.58 16.04
CA ARG A 19 14.85 -2.83 16.81
C ARG A 19 15.41 -4.04 16.07
N THR A 20 15.29 -4.05 14.73
CA THR A 20 15.63 -5.22 13.92
C THR A 20 16.91 -5.05 13.11
N GLY A 21 17.42 -3.82 12.99
CA GLY A 21 18.55 -3.48 12.11
C GLY A 21 18.25 -3.58 10.62
N ARG A 22 16.98 -3.80 10.23
CA ARG A 22 16.55 -3.99 8.84
C ARG A 22 15.71 -2.81 8.40
N ARG A 23 15.91 -2.34 7.16
CA ARG A 23 15.06 -1.31 6.57
C ARG A 23 13.79 -1.94 6.01
N VAL A 24 12.66 -1.72 6.68
CA VAL A 24 11.36 -2.23 6.24
C VAL A 24 10.51 -1.13 5.60
N GLY A 25 9.60 -1.53 4.70
CA GLY A 25 8.50 -0.67 4.25
C GLY A 25 7.29 -0.88 5.17
N VAL A 26 6.51 0.18 5.40
CA VAL A 26 5.27 0.14 6.19
C VAL A 26 4.17 0.76 5.36
N VAL A 27 3.02 0.09 5.30
CA VAL A 27 1.77 0.61 4.74
C VAL A 27 0.71 0.51 5.82
N ILE A 28 0.00 1.61 6.08
CA ILE A 28 -1.23 1.61 6.88
C ILE A 28 -2.39 1.49 5.90
N ALA A 29 -3.24 0.50 6.11
CA ALA A 29 -4.39 0.22 5.26
C ALA A 29 -5.71 0.39 6.02
N ASP A 30 -6.77 0.64 5.27
CA ASP A 30 -8.17 0.59 5.74
C ASP A 30 -9.05 0.02 4.62
N SER A 31 -10.23 -0.48 4.97
CA SER A 31 -11.14 -1.09 3.99
C SER A 31 -12.02 -0.03 3.33
N PHE A 32 -12.13 -0.08 2.01
CA PHE A 32 -12.98 0.83 1.23
C PHE A 32 -13.80 0.07 0.20
N GLY A 33 -15.02 0.56 -0.03
CA GLY A 33 -15.76 0.26 -1.25
C GLY A 33 -15.17 1.02 -2.45
N ARG A 34 -15.63 0.68 -3.66
CA ARG A 34 -15.23 1.38 -4.88
C ARG A 34 -16.38 1.48 -5.88
N PRO A 35 -16.42 2.54 -6.72
CA PRO A 35 -17.45 2.67 -7.74
C PRO A 35 -17.57 1.42 -8.64
N PHE A 36 -18.80 1.15 -9.08
CA PHE A 36 -19.15 0.12 -10.06
C PHE A 36 -18.96 -1.35 -9.62
N ARG A 37 -18.56 -1.63 -8.38
CA ARG A 37 -18.37 -3.01 -7.88
C ARG A 37 -18.86 -3.17 -6.45
N PHE A 38 -19.44 -4.33 -6.14
CA PHE A 38 -19.73 -4.74 -4.77
C PHE A 38 -18.48 -5.30 -4.09
N GLY A 39 -18.38 -5.11 -2.77
CA GLY A 39 -17.28 -5.59 -1.92
C GLY A 39 -16.29 -4.50 -1.50
N SER A 40 -15.70 -4.69 -0.31
CA SER A 40 -14.57 -3.92 0.21
C SER A 40 -13.24 -4.46 -0.31
N VAL A 41 -12.23 -3.60 -0.35
CA VAL A 41 -10.82 -3.96 -0.53
C VAL A 41 -9.96 -3.13 0.43
N GLY A 42 -8.78 -3.64 0.78
CA GLY A 42 -7.78 -2.85 1.50
C GLY A 42 -7.17 -1.77 0.59
N VAL A 43 -7.13 -0.53 1.07
CA VAL A 43 -6.54 0.63 0.38
C VAL A 43 -5.51 1.27 1.31
N ALA A 44 -4.38 1.73 0.77
CA ALA A 44 -3.37 2.40 1.56
C ALA A 44 -3.85 3.80 1.95
N ILE A 45 -3.83 4.09 3.26
CA ILE A 45 -4.12 5.42 3.79
C ILE A 45 -2.87 6.15 4.27
N GLY A 46 -1.75 5.44 4.42
CA GLY A 46 -0.42 6.02 4.68
C GLY A 46 0.70 5.03 4.42
N ALA A 47 1.92 5.52 4.18
CA ALA A 47 3.08 4.68 3.87
C ALA A 47 4.43 5.30 4.23
N ALA A 48 5.43 4.45 4.48
CA ALA A 48 6.80 4.86 4.72
C ALA A 48 7.81 3.80 4.24
N GLY A 49 8.89 4.20 3.58
CA GLY A 49 9.96 3.28 3.15
C GLY A 49 9.58 2.32 2.02
N VAL A 50 8.46 2.56 1.33
CA VAL A 50 7.97 1.80 0.18
C VAL A 50 7.50 2.77 -0.91
N PRO A 51 7.73 2.49 -2.20
CA PRO A 51 7.15 3.29 -3.28
C PRO A 51 5.63 3.18 -3.23
N THR A 52 4.94 4.32 -3.17
CA THR A 52 3.46 4.36 -3.20
C THR A 52 2.91 4.33 -4.62
N LEU A 53 3.62 4.98 -5.54
CA LEU A 53 3.29 5.07 -6.95
C LEU A 53 4.49 4.63 -7.79
N TRP A 54 4.25 3.73 -8.74
CA TRP A 54 5.20 3.45 -9.81
C TRP A 54 4.71 4.16 -11.08
N ASP A 55 5.32 5.31 -11.36
CA ASP A 55 5.07 6.07 -12.58
C ASP A 55 5.89 5.47 -13.73
N ARG A 56 5.21 4.81 -14.65
CA ARG A 56 5.80 4.10 -15.79
C ARG A 56 5.71 4.89 -17.08
N ARG A 57 5.24 6.13 -17.03
CA ARG A 57 5.11 6.96 -18.22
C ARG A 57 6.49 7.21 -18.82
N GLY A 58 6.61 7.02 -20.13
CA GLY A 58 7.87 7.12 -20.84
C GLY A 58 8.64 5.81 -21.00
N GLU A 59 8.28 4.75 -20.27
CA GLU A 59 8.79 3.41 -20.57
C GLU A 59 8.18 2.90 -21.90
N GLU A 60 8.83 1.90 -22.52
CA GLU A 60 8.33 1.22 -23.71
C GLU A 60 7.62 -0.08 -23.34
N ASP A 61 6.54 -0.40 -24.05
CA ASP A 61 5.87 -1.69 -23.97
C ASP A 61 6.58 -2.76 -24.83
N LEU A 62 6.00 -3.97 -24.86
CA LEU A 62 6.54 -5.11 -25.63
C LEU A 62 6.69 -4.86 -27.14
N PHE A 63 6.09 -3.81 -27.68
CA PHE A 63 6.11 -3.45 -29.09
C PHE A 63 6.82 -2.11 -29.34
N GLY A 64 7.58 -1.61 -28.37
CA GLY A 64 8.31 -0.34 -28.47
C GLY A 64 7.40 0.90 -28.43
N ARG A 65 6.15 0.76 -27.98
CA ARG A 65 5.25 1.91 -27.84
C ARG A 65 5.43 2.55 -26.47
N ARG A 66 5.54 3.87 -26.44
CA ARG A 66 5.68 4.63 -25.21
C ARG A 66 4.40 4.55 -24.36
N LEU A 67 4.57 4.29 -23.07
CA LEU A 67 3.49 4.37 -22.08
C LEU A 67 3.17 5.84 -21.76
N GLU A 68 1.94 6.27 -21.98
CA GLU A 68 1.54 7.68 -21.80
C GLU A 68 0.89 7.96 -20.43
N THR A 69 0.15 7.00 -19.89
CA THR A 69 -0.70 7.22 -18.70
C THR A 69 -0.43 6.27 -17.53
N THR A 70 0.44 5.28 -17.73
CA THR A 70 0.59 4.16 -16.79
C THR A 70 1.22 4.61 -15.48
N ARG A 71 0.42 4.57 -14.42
CA ARG A 71 0.83 4.79 -13.03
C ARG A 71 0.22 3.69 -12.18
N VAL A 72 1.05 2.93 -11.49
CA VAL A 72 0.61 1.80 -10.68
C VAL A 72 0.58 2.24 -9.21
N ALA A 73 -0.57 2.11 -8.56
CA ALA A 73 -0.74 2.38 -7.13
C ALA A 73 -0.19 1.22 -6.30
N VAL A 74 1.13 1.14 -6.19
CA VAL A 74 1.85 0.02 -5.55
C VAL A 74 1.41 -0.16 -4.09
N ALA A 75 1.23 0.92 -3.33
CA ALA A 75 0.79 0.81 -1.94
C ALA A 75 -0.63 0.22 -1.82
N ASP A 76 -1.55 0.58 -2.71
CA ASP A 76 -2.91 0.02 -2.72
C ASP A 76 -2.92 -1.47 -3.11
N LEU A 77 -2.07 -1.87 -4.05
CA LEU A 77 -1.92 -3.28 -4.41
C LEU A 77 -1.40 -4.11 -3.23
N LEU A 78 -0.42 -3.59 -2.48
CA LEU A 78 0.09 -4.22 -1.27
C LEU A 78 -1.00 -4.30 -0.18
N ALA A 79 -1.71 -3.19 0.06
CA ALA A 79 -2.80 -3.14 1.03
C ALA A 79 -3.93 -4.13 0.68
N SER A 80 -4.35 -4.17 -0.58
CA SER A 80 -5.38 -5.10 -1.06
C SER A 80 -4.95 -6.56 -0.92
N ALA A 81 -3.69 -6.88 -1.21
CA ALA A 81 -3.16 -8.24 -1.04
C ALA A 81 -3.08 -8.64 0.43
N ALA A 82 -2.58 -7.74 1.29
CA ALA A 82 -2.52 -7.95 2.74
C ALA A 82 -3.92 -8.15 3.36
N ASN A 83 -4.95 -7.47 2.83
CA ASN A 83 -6.32 -7.59 3.33
C ASN A 83 -6.90 -9.00 3.24
N LEU A 84 -6.41 -9.83 2.30
CA LEU A 84 -6.79 -11.25 2.21
C LEU A 84 -6.30 -12.05 3.42
N VAL A 85 -5.22 -11.61 4.06
CA VAL A 85 -4.63 -12.24 5.26
C VAL A 85 -5.21 -11.66 6.53
N THR A 86 -5.35 -10.32 6.60
CA THR A 86 -5.85 -9.65 7.80
C THR A 86 -7.35 -9.87 8.03
N GLY A 87 -8.11 -10.08 6.95
CA GLY A 87 -9.57 -10.15 7.00
C GLY A 87 -10.20 -8.77 7.25
N ASP A 88 -11.54 -8.75 7.24
CA ASP A 88 -12.37 -7.54 7.44
C ASP A 88 -13.26 -7.67 8.70
N ALA A 89 -13.06 -8.68 9.55
CA ALA A 89 -13.95 -8.99 10.66
C ALA A 89 -13.19 -9.33 11.96
N SER A 90 -13.37 -10.56 12.45
CA SER A 90 -12.94 -10.99 13.79
C SER A 90 -11.72 -11.91 13.77
N GLU A 91 -11.02 -11.97 12.63
CA GLU A 91 -9.83 -12.80 12.42
C GLU A 91 -8.72 -12.48 13.44
N GLY A 92 -8.65 -11.23 13.91
CA GLY A 92 -7.67 -10.81 14.92
C GLY A 92 -6.24 -10.71 14.39
N ILE A 93 -6.07 -10.55 13.08
CA ILE A 93 -4.77 -10.45 12.39
C ILE A 93 -4.58 -9.02 11.87
N PRO A 94 -3.91 -8.12 12.61
CA PRO A 94 -3.82 -6.71 12.24
C PRO A 94 -2.63 -6.36 11.33
N VAL A 95 -1.79 -7.34 10.96
CA VAL A 95 -0.56 -7.13 10.16
C VAL A 95 -0.29 -8.36 9.29
N ALA A 96 0.26 -8.14 8.10
CA ALA A 96 0.66 -9.18 7.13
C ALA A 96 1.99 -8.83 6.47
#